data_AF-A0A7S2DRU9-F1
#
_entry.id   AF-A0A7S2DRU9-F1
#
_cell.length_a   1.000
_cell.length_b   1.000
_cell.length_c   1.000
_cell.angle_alpha   90.00
_cell.angle_beta   90.00
_cell.angle_gamma   90.00
#
_symmetry.space_group_name_H-M   'P 1'
#
loop_
_entity.id
_entity.type
_entity.pdbx_description
1 polymer ?
#
loop_
_entity_poly.entity_id
_entity_poly.type
_entity_poly.pdbx_seq_one_letter_code
_entity_poly.pdbx_strand_id
1 'polypeptide(L)'
;HERGGDARFNGVIDKFGQFLIFWTAQGMWVMLVSLPMLFINSSAISPPLAPRDVLLLASFGLGVVIQLLADVQKALWVRAGRQGGFCTTGLWSYSRHPNYFG
;
A
#
# COMPACT_ATOMS: atom_id res chain seq x y z
N HIS A 1 -12.20 -4.44 -17.56
CA HIS A 1 -11.88 -4.65 -16.14
C HIS A 1 -12.63 -3.60 -15.34
N GLU A 2 -13.94 -3.78 -15.18
CA GLU A 2 -14.67 -3.07 -14.14
C GLU A 2 -14.26 -3.74 -12.83
N ARG A 3 -13.45 -3.06 -12.01
CA ARG A 3 -13.18 -3.53 -10.66
C ARG A 3 -14.52 -3.43 -9.93
N GLY A 4 -15.25 -4.54 -9.87
CA GLY A 4 -16.45 -4.66 -9.04
C GLY A 4 -16.13 -4.08 -7.66
N GLY A 5 -17.02 -3.22 -7.17
CA GLY A 5 -16.84 -2.53 -5.90
C GLY A 5 -16.46 -3.49 -4.77
N ASP A 6 -15.91 -2.94 -3.70
CA ASP A 6 -15.48 -3.74 -2.57
C ASP A 6 -16.68 -4.42 -1.90
N ALA A 7 -16.74 -5.76 -2.02
CA ALA A 7 -17.84 -6.58 -1.53
C ALA A 7 -18.10 -6.42 -0.03
N ARG A 8 -17.13 -5.92 0.74
CA ARG A 8 -17.27 -5.64 2.18
C ARG A 8 -18.29 -4.55 2.49
N PHE A 9 -18.58 -3.66 1.54
CA PHE A 9 -19.56 -2.59 1.71
C PHE A 9 -20.95 -2.95 1.18
N ASN A 10 -21.12 -4.14 0.59
CA ASN A 10 -22.42 -4.60 0.12
C ASN A 10 -23.40 -4.69 1.30
N GLY A 11 -24.56 -4.05 1.19
CA GLY A 11 -25.61 -4.03 2.23
C GLY A 11 -25.34 -3.12 3.43
N VAL A 12 -24.18 -2.44 3.47
CA VAL A 12 -23.84 -1.38 4.43
C VAL A 12 -24.00 -0.01 3.81
N ILE A 13 -23.70 0.12 2.50
CA ILE A 13 -23.71 1.40 1.79
C ILE A 13 -25.10 2.06 1.79
N ASP A 14 -26.17 1.27 1.80
CA ASP A 14 -27.56 1.74 1.82
C ASP A 14 -28.05 2.10 3.24
N LYS A 15 -27.28 1.76 4.28
CA LYS A 15 -27.64 1.94 5.69
C LYS A 15 -26.79 3.05 6.31
N PHE A 16 -27.30 4.28 6.26
CA PHE A 16 -26.58 5.47 6.74
C PHE A 16 -25.92 5.31 8.11
N GLY A 17 -26.65 4.78 9.10
CA GLY A 17 -26.10 4.61 10.45
C GLY A 17 -24.92 3.63 10.54
N GLN A 18 -24.97 2.52 9.79
CA GLN A 18 -23.86 1.57 9.75
C GLN A 18 -22.68 2.14 8.98
N PHE A 19 -22.94 2.78 7.83
CA PHE A 19 -21.92 3.47 7.05
C PHE A 19 -21.18 4.53 7.87
N LEU A 20 -21.90 5.32 8.68
CA LEU A 20 -21.32 6.34 9.55
C LEU A 20 -20.34 5.76 10.58
N ILE A 21 -20.63 4.57 11.14
CA ILE A 21 -19.71 3.89 12.06
C ILE A 21 -18.43 3.48 11.32
N PHE A 22 -18.53 2.86 10.15
CA PHE A 22 -17.36 2.49 9.34
C PHE A 22 -16.53 3.72 8.97
N TRP A 23 -17.18 4.81 8.56
CA TRP A 23 -16.53 6.06 8.24
C TRP A 23 -15.77 6.65 9.43
N THR A 24 -16.42 6.71 10.60
CA THR A 24 -15.83 7.26 11.82
C THR A 24 -14.68 6.38 12.33
N ALA A 25 -14.82 5.06 12.27
CA ALA A 25 -13.77 4.12 12.63
C ALA A 25 -12.54 4.26 11.72
N GLN A 26 -12.76 4.41 10.40
CA GLN A 26 -11.67 4.68 9.45
C GLN A 26 -11.00 6.03 9.75
N GLY A 27 -11.78 7.07 10.03
CA GLY A 27 -11.25 8.39 10.42
C GLY A 27 -10.41 8.33 11.69
N MET A 28 -10.90 7.67 12.74
CA MET A 28 -10.15 7.46 13.98
C MET A 28 -8.86 6.67 13.73
N TRP A 29 -8.92 5.62 12.92
CA TRP A 29 -7.73 4.84 12.57
C TRP A 29 -6.66 5.68 11.86
N VAL A 30 -7.06 6.49 10.87
CA VAL A 30 -6.15 7.41 10.18
C VAL A 30 -5.52 8.41 11.16
N MET A 31 -6.31 8.95 12.09
CA MET A 31 -5.78 9.85 13.12
C MET A 31 -4.75 9.15 13.99
N LEU A 32 -5.05 7.95 14.50
CA LEU A 32 -4.16 7.17 15.36
C LEU A 32 -2.82 6.85 14.68
N VAL A 33 -2.84 6.39 13.42
CA VAL A 33 -1.62 6.08 12.66
C VAL A 33 -0.82 7.34 12.32
N SER A 34 -1.48 8.50 12.20
CA SER A 34 -0.84 9.78 11.89
C SER A 34 -0.26 10.49 13.11
N LEU A 35 -0.69 10.16 14.33
CA LEU A 35 -0.22 10.79 15.58
C LEU A 35 1.31 10.97 15.70
N PRO A 36 2.17 9.96 15.46
CA PRO A 36 3.61 10.15 15.59
C PRO A 36 4.16 11.20 14.62
N MET A 37 3.63 11.23 13.38
CA MET A 37 4.02 12.21 12.37
C MET A 37 3.56 13.62 12.76
N LEU A 38 2.32 13.76 13.26
CA LEU A 38 1.80 15.02 13.78
C LEU A 38 2.61 15.53 14.98
N PHE A 39 2.96 14.64 15.91
CA PHE A 39 3.76 14.97 17.08
C PHE A 39 5.15 15.49 16.70
N ILE A 40 5.85 14.78 15.82
CA ILE A 40 7.17 15.20 15.33
C ILE A 40 7.08 16.55 14.61
N ASN A 41 6.10 16.74 13.72
CA ASN A 41 5.93 17.97 12.95
C ASN A 41 5.44 19.17 13.78
N SER A 42 4.87 18.94 14.97
CA SER A 42 4.47 20.00 15.90
C SER A 42 5.64 20.62 16.67
N SER A 43 6.81 19.98 16.62
CA SER A 43 8.02 20.45 17.29
C SER A 43 8.61 21.67 16.58
N ALA A 44 9.06 22.67 17.34
CA ALA A 44 9.84 23.80 16.82
C ALA A 44 11.29 23.41 16.44
N ILE A 45 11.70 22.18 16.74
CA ILE A 45 13.05 21.67 16.46
C ILE A 45 13.07 21.14 15.03
N SER A 46 13.85 21.77 14.15
CA SER A 46 14.08 21.34 12.77
C SER A 46 15.56 21.01 12.57
N PRO A 47 15.99 19.78 12.89
CA PRO A 47 17.38 19.38 12.68
C PRO A 47 17.70 19.28 11.17
N PRO A 48 18.95 19.50 10.75
CA PRO A 48 19.37 19.24 9.37
C PRO A 48 19.27 17.75 9.04
N LEU A 49 19.16 17.43 7.75
CA LEU A 49 19.13 16.05 7.26
C LEU A 49 20.38 15.29 7.71
N ALA A 50 20.17 14.18 8.40
CA ALA A 50 21.23 13.27 8.78
C ALA A 50 21.43 12.19 7.70
N PRO A 51 22.63 11.58 7.62
CA PRO A 51 22.86 10.43 6.74
C PRO A 51 21.88 9.28 6.98
N ARG A 52 21.41 9.10 8.22
CA ARG A 52 20.37 8.12 8.57
C ARG A 52 19.06 8.37 7.81
N ASP A 53 18.66 9.63 7.66
CA ASP A 53 17.41 9.99 7.00
C ASP A 53 17.46 9.62 5.52
N VAL A 54 18.62 9.87 4.90
CA VAL A 54 18.91 9.47 3.51
C VAL A 54 18.87 7.95 3.36
N LEU A 55 19.48 7.20 4.29
CA LEU A 55 19.46 5.72 4.26
C LEU A 55 18.04 5.15 4.41
N LEU A 56 17.25 5.70 5.32
CA LEU A 56 15.86 5.29 5.52
C LEU A 56 15.01 5.60 4.30
N LEU A 57 15.15 6.80 3.74
CA LEU A 57 14.45 7.20 2.51
C LEU A 57 14.85 6.34 1.30
N ALA A 58 16.14 6.04 1.15
CA ALA A 58 16.63 5.18 0.09
C ALA A 58 16.10 3.74 0.22
N SER A 59 16.11 3.20 1.44
CA SER A 59 15.57 1.86 1.73
C SER A 59 14.07 1.78 1.43
N PHE A 60 13.31 2.81 1.85
CA PHE A 60 11.89 2.93 1.54
C PHE A 60 11.64 3.01 0.03
N GLY A 61 12.39 3.86 -0.68
CA GLY A 61 12.30 3.99 -2.13
C GLY A 61 12.59 2.69 -2.86
N LEU A 62 13.60 1.93 -2.42
CA LEU A 62 13.92 0.61 -2.98
C LEU A 62 12.75 -0.38 -2.81
N GLY A 63 12.13 -0.42 -1.64
CA GLY A 63 10.94 -1.25 -1.38
C GLY A 63 9.79 -0.91 -2.34
N VAL A 64 9.48 0.39 -2.49
CA VAL A 64 8.46 0.88 -3.43
C VAL A 64 8.78 0.51 -4.89
N VAL A 65 10.03 0.61 -5.31
CA VAL A 65 10.45 0.23 -6.67
C VAL A 65 10.27 -1.27 -6.89
N ILE A 66 10.70 -2.11 -5.96
CA ILE A 66 10.53 -3.57 -6.04
C ILE A 66 9.05 -3.93 -6.12
N GLN A 67 8.23 -3.32 -5.25
CA GLN A 67 6.78 -3.46 -5.25
C GLN A 67 6.18 -3.16 -6.63
N LEU A 68 6.49 -1.97 -7.15
CA LEU A 68 5.97 -1.49 -8.43
C LEU A 68 6.37 -2.41 -9.58
N LEU A 69 7.65 -2.81 -9.64
CA LEU A 69 8.15 -3.71 -10.67
C LEU A 69 7.45 -5.07 -10.62
N ALA A 70 7.24 -5.62 -9.42
CA ALA A 70 6.53 -6.89 -9.25
C ALA A 70 5.07 -6.79 -9.70
N ASP A 71 4.36 -5.72 -9.36
CA ASP A 71 2.97 -5.50 -9.75
C ASP A 71 2.84 -5.27 -11.26
N VAL A 72 3.77 -4.53 -11.89
CA VAL A 72 3.81 -4.34 -13.35
C VAL A 72 4.08 -5.66 -14.07
N GLN A 73 5.06 -6.44 -13.62
CA GLN A 73 5.35 -7.77 -14.21
C GLN A 73 4.11 -8.68 -14.14
N LYS A 74 3.43 -8.71 -13.00
CA LYS A 74 2.20 -9.49 -12.82
C LYS A 74 1.08 -8.99 -13.73
N ALA A 75 0.90 -7.67 -13.85
CA ALA A 75 -0.12 -7.07 -14.70
C ALA A 75 0.11 -7.41 -16.18
N LEU A 76 1.36 -7.35 -16.66
CA LEU A 76 1.72 -7.73 -18.03
C LEU A 76 1.49 -9.22 -18.29
N TRP A 77 1.89 -10.10 -17.35
CA TRP A 77 1.63 -11.53 -17.46
C TRP A 77 0.14 -11.87 -17.49
N VAL A 78 -0.67 -11.20 -16.66
CA VAL A 78 -2.14 -11.33 -16.69
C VAL A 78 -2.70 -10.87 -18.04
N ARG A 79 -2.21 -9.75 -18.58
CA ARG A 79 -2.64 -9.23 -19.88
C ARG A 79 -2.26 -10.15 -21.04
N ALA A 80 -1.17 -10.89 -20.92
CA ALA A 80 -0.73 -11.89 -21.90
C ALA A 80 -1.57 -13.20 -21.88
N GLY A 81 -2.65 -13.25 -21.10
CA GLY A 81 -3.63 -14.34 -21.16
C GLY A 81 -3.49 -15.42 -20.09
N ARG A 82 -2.65 -15.20 -19.06
CA ARG A 82 -2.46 -16.14 -17.92
C ARG A 82 -2.26 -17.58 -18.39
N GLN A 83 -1.04 -17.91 -18.84
CA GLN A 83 -0.65 -19.17 -19.48
C GLN A 83 -0.76 -20.43 -18.58
N GLY A 84 -1.91 -20.65 -17.92
CA GLY A 84 -2.20 -21.87 -17.16
C GLY A 84 -1.39 -22.09 -15.89
N GLY A 85 -0.77 -21.06 -15.30
CA GLY A 85 0.13 -21.23 -14.16
C GLY A 85 0.35 -19.97 -13.33
N PHE A 86 1.43 -19.95 -12.55
CA PHE A 86 1.87 -18.76 -11.81
C PHE A 86 2.79 -17.88 -12.66
N CYS A 87 2.85 -16.59 -12.36
CA CYS A 87 3.86 -15.72 -12.95
C CYS A 87 5.24 -16.20 -12.50
N THR A 88 6.13 -16.49 -13.45
CA THR A 88 7.51 -16.95 -13.19
C THR A 88 8.55 -16.01 -13.80
N THR A 89 8.13 -14.80 -14.22
CA THR A 89 9.00 -13.84 -14.89
C THR A 89 9.54 -12.79 -13.90
N GLY A 90 10.82 -12.45 -14.03
CA GLY A 90 11.43 -11.35 -13.28
C GLY A 90 11.48 -11.63 -11.77
N LEU A 91 10.92 -10.74 -10.95
CA LEU A 91 10.95 -10.88 -9.49
C LEU A 91 10.14 -12.10 -9.01
N TRP A 92 9.17 -12.55 -9.81
CA TRP A 92 8.33 -13.71 -9.49
C TRP A 92 9.04 -15.06 -9.65
N SER A 93 10.21 -15.12 -10.29
CA SER A 93 11.03 -16.35 -10.28
C SER A 93 11.79 -16.53 -8.97
N TYR A 94 12.09 -15.43 -8.26
CA TYR A 94 12.87 -15.46 -7.02
C TYR A 94 12.01 -15.63 -5.77
N SER A 95 10.78 -15.09 -5.78
CA SER A 95 9.84 -15.18 -4.66
C SER A 95 8.42 -15.43 -5.17
N ARG A 96 7.60 -16.11 -4.36
CA ARG A 96 6.17 -16.30 -4.62
C ARG A 96 5.36 -15.02 -4.40
N HIS A 97 5.87 -14.09 -3.60
CA HIS A 97 5.23 -12.81 -3.28
C HIS A 97 6.28 -11.68 -3.25
N PRO A 98 6.93 -11.37 -4.38
CA PRO A 98 7.91 -10.29 -4.44
C PRO A 98 7.27 -8.92 -4.18
N ASN A 99 5.97 -8.82 -4.42
CA ASN A 99 5.15 -7.65 -4.17
C ASN A 99 4.67 -7.52 -2.71
N TYR A 100 5.25 -8.27 -1.75
CA TYR A 100 5.07 -8.03 -0.31
C TYR A 100 6.39 -7.59 0.35
N PHE A 101 7.45 -7.40 -0.45
CA PHE A 101 8.75 -7.00 0.08
C PHE A 101 8.83 -5.51 0.44
N GLY A 102 8.07 -4.67 -0.28
CA GLY A 102 8.02 -3.22 -0.05
C GLY A 102 7.20 -2.81 1.16
#